data_AF-B8BM50-F1
#
_entry.id   AF-B8BM50-F1
#
_cell.length_a   1.000
_cell.length_b   1.000
_cell.length_c   1.000
_cell.angle_alpha   90.00
_cell.angle_beta   90.00
_cell.angle_gamma   90.00
#
_symmetry.space_group_name_H-M   'P 1'
#
loop_
_entity.id
_entity.type
_entity.pdbx_description
1 polymer ?
#
loop_
_entity_poly.entity_id
_entity_poly.type
_entity_poly.pdbx_seq_one_letter_code
_entity_poly.pdbx_strand_id
1 'polypeptide(L)'
;MLAHNDLEEEFFSESDGFPRKAFPHSWRGKNGLYATGFTKRGLQGTSYDAAMIAADIARRWTKSLAGPTAAADADHHETYIAN
;
A
#
# COMPACT_ATOMS: atom_id res chain seq x y z
N MET A 1 11.73 -8.14 -22.62
CA MET A 1 12.25 -6.95 -21.91
C MET A 1 11.35 -5.74 -22.20
N LEU A 2 10.07 -5.79 -21.80
CA LEU A 2 9.05 -4.75 -22.11
C LEU A 2 7.94 -4.71 -21.03
N ALA A 3 8.27 -4.61 -19.73
CA ALA A 3 7.23 -4.56 -18.68
C ALA A 3 7.44 -3.46 -17.63
N HIS A 4 8.53 -2.68 -17.74
CA HIS A 4 8.84 -1.68 -16.72
C HIS A 4 8.11 -0.34 -16.94
N ASN A 5 7.74 0.02 -18.18
CA ASN A 5 7.02 1.29 -18.46
C ASN A 5 5.50 1.20 -18.33
N ASP A 6 4.88 0.06 -18.67
CA ASP A 6 3.42 -0.06 -18.76
C ASP A 6 2.71 0.22 -17.43
N LEU A 7 3.37 -0.07 -16.29
CA LEU A 7 2.81 0.15 -14.96
C LEU A 7 2.80 1.63 -14.56
N GLU A 8 3.81 2.39 -15.01
CA GLU A 8 3.90 3.83 -14.74
C GLU A 8 2.95 4.60 -15.67
N GLU A 9 2.84 4.21 -16.94
CA GLU A 9 1.93 4.82 -17.92
C GLU A 9 0.44 4.62 -17.53
N GLU A 10 0.09 3.47 -16.94
CA GLU A 10 -1.27 3.26 -16.40
C GLU A 10 -1.49 4.05 -15.11
N PHE A 11 -0.44 4.32 -14.33
CA PHE A 11 -0.58 4.97 -13.04
C PHE A 11 -0.60 6.49 -13.13
N PHE A 12 0.28 7.09 -13.94
CA PHE A 12 0.40 8.52 -14.14
C PHE A 12 -0.19 8.96 -15.49
N SER A 13 -0.80 10.13 -15.49
CA SER A 13 -1.28 10.83 -16.67
C SER A 13 -0.09 11.40 -17.44
N GLU A 14 0.02 11.09 -18.73
CA GLU A 14 1.07 11.65 -19.59
C GLU A 14 0.97 13.16 -19.75
N SER A 15 -0.22 13.75 -19.61
CA SER A 15 -0.42 15.17 -19.88
C SER A 15 0.07 16.09 -18.75
N ASP A 16 -0.08 15.65 -17.51
CA ASP A 16 0.25 16.47 -16.33
C ASP A 16 1.19 15.78 -15.33
N GLY A 17 1.54 14.51 -15.55
CA GLY A 17 2.43 13.73 -14.68
C GLY A 17 1.83 13.38 -13.32
N PHE A 18 0.50 13.52 -13.14
CA PHE A 18 -0.17 13.17 -11.89
C PHE A 18 -0.79 11.78 -11.94
N PRO A 19 -0.96 11.08 -10.80
CA PRO A 19 -1.71 9.84 -10.76
C PRO A 19 -3.10 10.01 -11.35
N ARG A 20 -3.51 9.08 -12.20
CA ARG A 20 -4.82 9.14 -12.90
C ARG A 20 -6.00 9.05 -11.93
N LYS A 21 -5.81 8.44 -10.76
CA LYS A 21 -6.81 8.40 -9.68
C LYS A 21 -6.73 9.68 -8.85
N ALA A 22 -7.87 10.28 -8.57
CA ALA A 22 -7.97 11.41 -7.66
C ALA A 22 -7.72 10.99 -6.20
N PHE A 23 -7.38 11.98 -5.36
CA PHE A 23 -7.44 11.83 -3.90
C PHE A 23 -8.83 11.34 -3.46
N PRO A 24 -8.94 10.40 -2.49
CA PRO A 24 -7.87 9.87 -1.62
C PRO A 24 -7.21 8.58 -2.11
N HIS A 25 -7.32 8.26 -3.41
CA HIS A 25 -6.84 6.98 -3.97
C HIS A 25 -5.68 7.13 -4.96
N SER A 26 -5.11 8.33 -5.06
CA SER A 26 -3.97 8.67 -5.91
C SER A 26 -2.66 7.96 -5.53
N TRP A 27 -2.57 7.38 -4.33
CA TRP A 27 -1.32 6.88 -3.76
C TRP A 27 -0.95 5.44 -4.14
N ARG A 28 -1.87 4.65 -4.72
CA ARG A 28 -1.67 3.22 -4.98
C ARG A 28 -1.79 2.84 -6.46
N GLY A 29 -0.66 2.40 -7.02
CA GLY A 29 -0.56 1.74 -8.32
C GLY A 29 -0.62 0.21 -8.23
N LYS A 30 -0.37 -0.45 -9.35
CA LYS A 30 -0.27 -1.92 -9.43
C LYS A 30 1.10 -2.40 -8.98
N ASN A 31 1.21 -3.69 -8.63
CA ASN A 31 2.47 -4.39 -8.36
C ASN A 31 3.39 -3.74 -7.30
N GLY A 32 2.81 -3.02 -6.34
CA GLY A 32 3.59 -2.38 -5.27
C GLY A 32 4.18 -1.02 -5.65
N LEU A 33 3.79 -0.45 -6.80
CA LEU A 33 4.05 0.95 -7.13
C LEU A 33 3.18 1.87 -6.26
N TYR A 34 3.81 2.88 -5.68
CA TYR A 34 3.15 3.88 -4.85
C TYR A 34 3.57 5.29 -5.26
N ALA A 35 2.70 6.27 -5.04
CA ALA A 35 3.00 7.69 -5.24
C ALA A 35 2.66 8.47 -3.96
N THR A 36 3.52 9.42 -3.61
CA THR A 36 3.31 10.29 -2.43
C THR A 36 3.47 11.76 -2.83
N GLY A 37 2.61 12.63 -2.29
CA GLY A 37 2.70 14.08 -2.50
C GLY A 37 2.02 14.58 -3.78
N PHE A 38 1.35 13.71 -4.53
CA PHE A 38 0.65 14.07 -5.78
C PHE A 38 -0.82 14.45 -5.59
N THR A 39 -1.26 14.66 -4.35
CA THR A 39 -2.66 14.96 -4.02
C THR A 39 -3.07 16.42 -4.26
N LYS A 40 -2.12 17.28 -4.65
CA LYS A 40 -2.29 18.75 -4.80
C LYS A 40 -2.82 19.41 -3.51
N ARG A 41 -2.47 18.85 -2.34
CA ARG A 41 -2.92 19.29 -0.99
C ARG A 41 -1.79 19.70 -0.05
N GLY A 42 -0.60 19.97 -0.59
CA GLY A 42 0.59 20.34 0.20
C GLY A 42 1.03 19.25 1.19
N LEU A 43 1.69 19.65 2.27
CA LEU A 43 2.27 18.73 3.26
C LEU A 43 1.26 17.76 3.90
N GLN A 44 0.03 18.23 4.13
CA GLN A 44 -1.03 17.38 4.68
C GLN A 44 -1.43 16.27 3.69
N GLY A 45 -1.44 16.59 2.40
CA GLY A 45 -1.65 15.61 1.35
C GLY A 45 -0.55 14.54 1.30
N THR A 46 0.70 14.98 1.39
CA THR A 46 1.86 14.08 1.43
C THR A 46 1.84 13.17 2.66
N SER A 47 1.47 13.69 3.84
CA SER A 47 1.40 12.88 5.05
C SER A 47 0.29 11.83 4.98
N TYR A 48 -0.85 12.15 4.37
CA TYR A 48 -1.94 11.21 4.13
C TYR A 48 -1.48 10.05 3.23
N ASP A 49 -0.87 10.36 2.08
CA ASP A 49 -0.36 9.33 1.17
C ASP A 49 0.66 8.42 1.88
N ALA A 50 1.62 9.01 2.61
CA ALA A 50 2.64 8.26 3.35
C ALA A 50 2.03 7.28 4.37
N ALA A 51 1.02 7.72 5.14
CA ALA A 51 0.33 6.87 6.12
C ALA A 51 -0.40 5.70 5.44
N MET A 52 -1.08 5.96 4.33
CA MET A 52 -1.82 4.94 3.58
C MET A 52 -0.89 3.91 2.93
N ILE A 53 0.24 4.35 2.37
CA ILE A 53 1.28 3.48 1.82
C ILE A 53 1.86 2.56 2.90
N ALA A 54 2.25 3.13 4.05
CA ALA A 54 2.79 2.36 5.16
C ALA A 54 1.79 1.29 5.65
N ALA A 55 0.51 1.66 5.78
CA ALA A 55 -0.55 0.73 6.17
C ALA A 55 -0.76 -0.40 5.14
N ASP A 56 -0.68 -0.10 3.83
CA ASP A 56 -0.82 -1.14 2.80
C ASP A 56 0.35 -2.12 2.81
N ILE A 57 1.59 -1.64 2.98
CA ILE A 57 2.79 -2.46 3.09
C ILE A 57 2.69 -3.38 4.32
N ALA A 58 2.37 -2.81 5.49
CA ALA A 58 2.22 -3.57 6.73
C ALA A 58 1.18 -4.69 6.57
N ARG A 59 0.00 -4.35 6.02
CA ARG A 59 -1.07 -5.33 5.78
C ARG A 59 -0.66 -6.43 4.80
N ARG A 60 0.10 -6.11 3.74
CA ARG A 60 0.60 -7.13 2.79
C ARG A 60 1.58 -8.06 3.48
N TRP A 61 2.48 -7.53 4.31
CA TRP A 61 3.44 -8.34 5.06
C TRP A 61 2.75 -9.24 6.09
N THR A 62 1.81 -8.71 6.87
CA THR A 62 1.02 -9.50 7.83
C THR A 62 0.23 -10.60 7.11
N LYS A 63 -0.39 -10.30 5.96
CA LYS A 63 -1.09 -11.32 5.17
C LYS A 63 -0.15 -12.40 4.62
N SER A 64 1.06 -12.05 4.21
CA SER A 64 2.03 -13.04 3.76
C SER A 64 2.58 -13.91 4.91
N LEU A 65 2.64 -13.36 6.12
CA LEU A 65 2.99 -14.12 7.32
C LEU A 65 1.85 -15.01 7.81
N ALA A 66 0.60 -14.57 7.60
CA ALA A 66 -0.61 -15.32 7.96
C ALA A 66 -0.93 -16.46 6.96
N GLY A 67 0.08 -17.09 6.37
CA GLY A 67 -0.07 -18.37 5.65
C GLY A 67 -0.72 -19.44 6.53
N PRO A 68 -1.07 -20.62 6.00
CA PRO A 68 -2.01 -21.59 6.59
C PRO A 68 -1.74 -22.04 8.04
N THR A 69 -0.58 -21.75 8.60
CA THR A 69 -0.23 -21.96 10.02
C THR A 69 -0.90 -20.97 10.99
N ALA A 70 -1.22 -19.75 10.56
CA ALA A 70 -1.77 -18.69 11.42
C ALA A 70 -3.27 -18.85 11.78
N ALA A 71 -3.93 -19.85 11.19
CA ALA A 71 -5.29 -20.25 11.57
C ALA A 71 -5.30 -21.43 12.56
N ALA A 72 -4.16 -22.10 12.77
CA ALA A 72 -4.02 -23.25 13.66
C ALA A 72 -3.48 -22.87 15.04
N ASP A 73 -2.83 -21.71 15.16
CA ASP A 73 -2.25 -21.14 16.39
C ASP A 73 -3.19 -20.16 17.12
N ALA A 74 -4.22 -19.63 16.45
CA ALA A 74 -5.24 -18.79 17.05
C ALA A 74 -6.14 -19.52 18.08
N ASP A 75 -6.10 -20.86 18.15
CA ASP A 75 -6.81 -21.67 19.16
C ASP A 75 -6.02 -21.85 20.47
N HIS A 76 -4.74 -21.41 20.54
CA HIS A 76 -3.86 -21.65 21.70
C HIS A 76 -3.35 -20.40 22.44
N HIS A 77 -3.83 -19.19 22.10
CA HIS A 77 -3.30 -17.93 22.67
C HIS A 77 -3.94 -17.47 24.00
N GLU A 78 -4.65 -18.34 24.72
CA GLU A 78 -5.14 -18.04 26.10
C GLU A 78 -4.23 -18.60 27.22
N THR A 79 -3.08 -19.20 26.90
CA THR A 79 -2.19 -19.81 27.92
C THR A 79 -0.87 -19.09 28.21
N TYR A 80 -0.57 -17.94 27.60
CA TYR A 80 0.73 -17.26 27.77
C TYR A 80 0.72 -16.00 28.67
N ILE A 81 -0.43 -15.56 29.20
CA ILE A 81 -0.51 -14.42 30.15
C ILE A 81 -0.56 -14.91 31.62
N ALA A 82 0.03 -16.08 31.89
CA ALA A 82 0.17 -16.61 33.24
C ALA A 82 1.57 -17.22 33.43
N ASN A 83 2.59 -16.38 33.51
CA ASN A 83 3.78 -16.61 34.32
C ASN A 83 4.59 -15.33 34.54
#